data_AF-A0A7D5NFU3-F1
#
_entry.id   AF-A0A7D5NFU3-F1
#
_cell.length_a   1.000
_cell.length_b   1.000
_cell.length_c   1.000
_cell.angle_alpha   90.00
_cell.angle_beta   90.00
_cell.angle_gamma   90.00
#
_symmetry.space_group_name_H-M   'P 1'
#
loop_
_entity.id
_entity.type
_entity.pdbx_description
1 polymer ?
#
loop_
_entity_poly.entity_id
_entity_poly.type
_entity_poly.pdbx_seq_one_letter_code
_entity_poly.pdbx_strand_id
1 'polypeptide(L)' 'MVFNLKKDNKKKILYELAPYLNLGWQLVITILLMVVIGYFLDKHFETKPIFTVIFALLGCIVAMYDFIRNVTKKRGK' A
#
# COMPACT_ATOMS: atom_id res chain seq x y z
N MET A 1 -27.47 -22.66 26.78
CA MET A 1 -26.21 -22.47 26.04
C MET A 1 -26.47 -21.58 24.83
N VAL A 2 -26.54 -20.27 25.01
CA VAL A 2 -26.73 -19.31 23.90
C VAL A 2 -25.61 -18.26 24.02
N PHE A 3 -24.38 -18.72 23.82
CA PHE A 3 -23.23 -17.84 23.75
C PHE A 3 -22.90 -17.58 22.27
N ASN A 4 -23.24 -16.37 21.82
CA ASN A 4 -22.32 -15.50 21.10
C ASN A 4 -21.91 -15.79 19.63
N LEU A 5 -22.79 -16.33 18.80
CA LEU A 5 -22.51 -16.51 17.35
C LEU A 5 -22.22 -15.22 16.55
N LYS A 6 -22.59 -14.02 17.07
CA LYS A 6 -22.42 -12.75 16.32
C LYS A 6 -21.03 -12.13 16.49
N LYS A 7 -20.32 -12.43 17.58
CA LYS A 7 -18.98 -11.87 17.85
C LYS A 7 -17.89 -12.68 17.13
N ASP A 8 -18.08 -13.99 16.99
CA ASP A 8 -17.12 -14.88 16.33
C ASP A 8 -17.07 -14.66 14.81
N ASN A 9 -18.21 -14.41 14.17
CA ASN A 9 -18.25 -14.10 12.75
C ASN A 9 -17.42 -12.87 12.43
N LYS A 10 -17.57 -11.75 13.15
CA LYS A 10 -16.79 -10.52 12.92
C LYS A 10 -15.28 -10.76 13.00
N LYS A 11 -14.83 -11.51 14.00
CA LYS A 11 -13.41 -11.86 14.15
C LYS A 11 -12.94 -12.68 12.96
N LYS A 12 -13.74 -13.65 12.51
CA LYS A 12 -13.43 -14.48 11.33
C LYS A 12 -13.29 -13.64 10.05
N ILE A 13 -14.20 -12.69 9.81
CA ILE A 13 -14.08 -11.76 8.67
C ILE A 13 -12.83 -10.90 8.79
N LEU A 14 -12.50 -10.39 9.99
CA LEU A 14 -11.28 -9.62 10.20
C LEU A 14 -10.01 -10.44 9.92
N TYR A 15 -9.98 -11.72 10.31
CA TYR A 15 -8.89 -12.63 9.99
C TYR A 15 -8.81 -12.96 8.49
N GLU A 16 -9.94 -13.11 7.80
CA GLU A 16 -10.00 -13.32 6.35
C GLU A 16 -9.57 -12.05 5.57
N LEU A 17 -9.78 -10.86 6.13
CA LEU A 17 -9.41 -9.57 5.54
C LEU A 17 -7.96 -9.15 5.85
N ALA A 18 -7.37 -9.65 6.94
CA ALA A 18 -6.01 -9.33 7.35
C ALA A 18 -4.94 -9.52 6.24
N PRO A 19 -4.98 -10.58 5.40
CA PRO A 19 -4.06 -10.73 4.27
C PRO A 19 -4.20 -9.63 3.22
N TYR A 20 -5.43 -9.17 2.97
CA TYR A 20 -5.73 -8.11 1.99
C TYR A 20 -5.27 -6.75 2.49
N LEU A 21 -5.47 -6.47 3.79
CA LEU A 21 -4.94 -5.28 4.45
C LEU A 21 -3.41 -5.23 4.37
N ASN A 22 -2.74 -6.37 4.57
CA ASN A 22 -1.28 -6.44 4.51
C ASN A 22 -0.75 -6.14 3.10
N LEU A 23 -1.47 -6.55 2.05
CA LEU A 23 -1.15 -6.19 0.66
C LEU A 23 -1.37 -4.69 0.38
N GLY A 24 -2.46 -4.12 0.90
CA GLY A 24 -2.72 -2.68 0.81
C GLY A 24 -1.70 -1.83 1.57
N TRP A 25 -1.22 -2.32 2.72
CA TRP A 25 -0.19 -1.63 3.50
C TRP A 25 1.13 -1.53 2.73
N GLN A 26 1.51 -2.60 2.03
CA GLN A 26 2.70 -2.59 1.19
C GLN A 26 2.61 -1.54 0.07
N LEU A 27 1.44 -1.44 -0.59
CA LEU A 27 1.16 -0.41 -1.58
C LEU A 27 1.38 1.01 -1.02
N VAL A 28 0.76 1.28 0.13
CA VAL A 28 0.84 2.59 0.78
C VAL A 28 2.29 2.93 1.14
N ILE A 29 3.05 1.98 1.70
CA ILE A 29 4.46 2.17 2.04
C ILE A 29 5.28 2.56 0.79
N THR A 30 5.12 1.84 -0.33
CA THR A 30 5.86 2.11 -1.56
C THR A 30 5.57 3.51 -2.12
N ILE A 31 4.29 3.91 -2.13
CA ILE A 31 3.89 5.25 -2.59
C ILE A 31 4.46 6.32 -1.66
N LEU A 32 4.31 6.14 -0.34
CA LEU A 32 4.82 7.10 0.64
C LEU A 32 6.33 7.29 0.49
N LEU A 33 7.07 6.21 0.31
CA LEU A 33 8.52 6.26 0.14
C LEU A 33 8.90 7.08 -1.10
N MET A 34 8.29 6.82 -2.25
CA MET A 34 8.58 7.59 -3.47
C MET A 34 8.16 9.06 -3.36
N VAL A 35 7.02 9.35 -2.76
CA VAL A 35 6.53 10.74 -2.57
C VAL A 35 7.44 11.51 -1.61
N VAL A 36 7.87 10.90 -0.50
CA VAL A 36 8.80 11.52 0.46
C VAL A 36 10.14 11.82 -0.20
N ILE A 37 10.65 10.90 -1.01
CA ILE A 37 11.89 11.11 -1.79
C ILE A 37 11.70 12.27 -2.78
N GLY A 38 10.59 12.30 -3.54
CA GLY A 38 10.29 13.37 -4.48
C GLY A 38 10.14 14.74 -3.82
N TYR A 39 9.49 14.79 -2.65
CA TYR A 39 9.34 16.00 -1.85
C TYR A 39 10.67 16.51 -1.31
N PHE A 40 11.54 15.61 -0.83
CA PHE A 40 12.86 15.99 -0.35
C PHE A 40 13.73 16.54 -1.48
N LEU A 41 13.61 15.95 -2.68
CA LEU A 41 14.29 16.43 -3.88
C LEU A 41 13.80 17.84 -4.28
N ASP A 42 12.49 18.06 -4.40
CA ASP A 42 11.95 19.39 -4.72
C ASP A 42 12.39 20.46 -3.71
N LYS A 43 12.45 20.10 -2.42
CA LYS A 43 12.92 21.00 -1.37
C LYS A 43 14.42 21.34 -1.51
N HIS A 44 15.23 20.39 -1.96
CA HIS A 44 16.68 20.60 -2.12
C HIS A 44 17.01 21.42 -3.38
N PHE A 45 16.24 21.26 -4.45
CA PHE A 45 16.48 21.93 -5.72
C PHE A 45 15.76 23.29 -5.86
N GLU A 46 14.97 23.71 -4.86
CA GLU A 46 14.08 24.89 -4.89
C GLU A 46 13.17 24.95 -6.13
N THR A 47 13.01 23.83 -6.83
CA THR A 47 12.15 23.70 -7.98
C THR A 47 10.71 23.66 -7.49
N LYS A 48 9.83 24.36 -8.24
CA LYS A 48 8.37 24.19 -8.11
C LYS A 48 8.04 22.70 -8.04
N PRO A 49 6.92 22.28 -7.40
CA PRO A 49 6.63 20.89 -7.04
C PRO A 49 6.41 19.95 -8.25
N ILE A 50 7.45 19.81 -9.07
CA ILE A 50 7.47 19.18 -10.39
C ILE A 50 8.10 17.81 -10.22
N PHE A 51 9.21 17.70 -9.46
CA PHE A 51 9.77 16.39 -9.15
C PHE A 51 8.82 15.58 -8.28
N THR A 52 8.14 16.20 -7.31
CA THR A 52 7.13 15.53 -6.48
C THR A 52 5.99 15.01 -7.34
N VAL A 53 5.51 15.77 -8.34
CA VAL A 53 4.43 15.32 -9.24
C VAL A 53 4.90 14.17 -10.13
N ILE A 54 6.12 14.25 -10.69
CA ILE A 54 6.69 13.17 -11.50
C ILE A 54 6.95 11.92 -10.66
N PHE A 55 7.53 12.06 -9.47
CA PHE A 55 7.77 10.96 -8.53
C PHE A 55 6.47 10.39 -7.97
N ALA A 56 5.42 11.18 -7.80
CA ALA A 56 4.10 10.70 -7.39
C ALA A 56 3.45 9.88 -8.52
N LEU A 57 3.52 10.34 -9.76
CA LEU A 57 3.05 9.61 -10.94
C LEU A 57 3.81 8.30 -11.12
N LEU A 58 5.14 8.35 -11.08
CA LEU A 58 5.99 7.17 -11.14
C LEU A 58 5.77 6.25 -9.94
N GLY A 59 5.63 6.80 -8.74
CA GLY A 59 5.33 6.06 -7.52
C GLY A 59 3.99 5.34 -7.58
N CYS A 60 2.98 5.95 -8.21
CA CYS A 60 1.70 5.32 -8.45
C CYS A 60 1.83 4.12 -9.42
N ILE A 61 2.57 4.31 -10.52
CA ILE A 61 2.83 3.24 -11.50
C ILE A 61 3.63 2.11 -10.84
N VAL A 62 4.73 2.42 -10.17
CA VAL A 62 5.61 1.45 -9.51
C VAL A 62 4.86 0.71 -8.41
N ALA A 63 4.10 1.40 -7.57
CA ALA A 63 3.30 0.76 -6.53
C ALA A 63 2.27 -0.20 -7.14
N MET A 64 1.59 0.19 -8.21
CA MET A 64 0.62 -0.68 -8.88
C MET A 64 1.28 -1.93 -9.49
N TYR A 65 2.44 -1.76 -10.12
CA TYR A 65 3.25 -2.89 -10.61
C TYR A 65 3.70 -3.82 -9.47
N ASP A 66 4.20 -3.25 -8.38
CA ASP A 66 4.67 -4.02 -7.22
C ASP A 66 3.51 -4.76 -6.54
N PHE A 67 2.32 -4.15 -6.48
CA PHE A 67 1.11 -4.78 -5.98
C PHE A 67 0.67 -5.98 -6.81
N ILE A 68 0.55 -5.82 -8.13
CA ILE A 68 0.15 -6.91 -9.03
C ILE A 68 1.19 -8.03 -8.94
N ARG A 69 2.48 -7.67 -8.92
CA ARG A 69 3.58 -8.62 -8.76
C ARG A 69 3.53 -9.33 -7.42
N ASN A 70 3.25 -8.65 -6.31
CA ASN A 70 3.19 -9.27 -4.99
C ASN A 70 1.95 -10.12 -4.79
N VAL A 71 0.80 -9.70 -5.31
CA VAL A 71 -0.42 -10.53 -5.37
C VAL A 71 -0.16 -11.80 -6.19
N THR A 72 0.51 -11.68 -7.34
CA THR A 72 0.76 -12.83 -8.23
C THR A 72 1.84 -13.76 -7.66
N LYS A 73 2.91 -13.21 -7.08
CA LYS A 73 4.03 -13.98 -6.51
C LYS A 73 3.64 -14.73 -5.24
N LYS A 74 2.69 -14.23 -4.46
CA LYS A 74 2.17 -14.91 -3.26
C LYS A 74 1.37 -16.20 -3.59
N ARG A 75 1.06 -16.44 -4.87
CA ARG A 75 0.37 -17.65 -5.35
C ARG A 75 1.34 -18.79 -5.75
N GLY A 76 2.65 -18.55 -5.73
CA GLY A 76 3.70 -19.51 -6.15
C GLY A 76 4.55 -20.10 -5.02
N LYS A 77 4.12 -20.00 -3.77
CA LYS A 77 4.69 -20.73 -2.63
C LYS A 77 3.57 -21.35 -1.80
#